data_AF-A0A938SA82-F1
#
_entry.id   AF-A0A938SA82-F1
#
_cell.length_a   1.000
_cell.length_b   1.000
_cell.length_c   1.000
_cell.angle_alpha   90.00
_cell.angle_beta   90.00
_cell.angle_gamma   90.00
#
_symmetry.space_group_name_H-M   'P 1'
#
loop_
_entity.id
_entity.type
_entity.pdbx_description
1 polymer ?
#
loop_
_entity_poly.entity_id
_entity_poly.type
_entity_poly.pdbx_seq_one_letter_code
_entity_poly.pdbx_strand_id
1 'polypeptide(L)'
;MAGLAMSELEALLRLNMAQGVGAIKCRKLVEHFGSPEAVFGASESQLACVSDIGPRVAYGIREAARSADVESELKLAEQHQVRIVPYTDPSYPRNLRSVYDPPLLLYVKGELKDTDALAMAIVGSRRASFYGQSQAERLASGLATAGFCIISGLARGIDAAAHRGALK
;
A
#
# COMPACT_ATOMS: atom_id res chain seq x y z
N MET A 1 16.22 -2.28 -29.94
CA MET A 1 15.33 -3.38 -29.52
C MET A 1 16.01 -4.18 -28.41
N ALA A 2 16.20 -3.55 -27.25
CA ALA A 2 16.49 -4.27 -26.01
C ALA A 2 15.13 -4.42 -25.33
N GLY A 3 14.62 -5.64 -25.21
CA GLY A 3 13.44 -5.87 -24.37
C GLY A 3 13.84 -5.49 -22.95
N LEU A 4 13.36 -4.35 -22.47
CA LEU A 4 13.54 -3.98 -21.07
C LEU A 4 12.90 -5.09 -20.25
N ALA A 5 13.73 -5.80 -19.48
CA ALA A 5 13.24 -6.76 -18.51
C ALA A 5 12.25 -6.02 -17.60
N MET A 6 11.07 -6.60 -17.39
CA MET A 6 10.05 -6.06 -16.50
C MET A 6 10.68 -5.82 -15.12
N SER A 7 10.53 -4.61 -14.59
CA SER A 7 11.05 -4.32 -13.25
C SER A 7 10.14 -4.94 -12.17
N GLU A 8 10.68 -5.15 -10.97
CA GLU A 8 9.91 -5.66 -9.83
C GLU A 8 8.68 -4.80 -9.55
N LEU A 9 8.84 -3.46 -9.61
CA LEU A 9 7.74 -2.51 -9.42
C LEU A 9 6.66 -2.66 -10.50
N GLU A 10 7.05 -2.77 -11.76
CA GLU A 10 6.10 -2.99 -12.86
C GLU A 10 5.34 -4.29 -12.71
N ALA A 11 6.02 -5.37 -12.33
CA ALA A 11 5.39 -6.67 -12.09
C ALA A 11 4.40 -6.59 -10.92
N LEU A 12 4.79 -5.96 -9.80
CA LEU A 12 3.90 -5.75 -8.65
C LEU A 12 2.69 -4.87 -9.00
N LEU A 13 2.87 -3.82 -9.82
CA LEU A 13 1.77 -2.99 -10.33
C LEU A 13 0.81 -3.81 -11.18
N ARG A 14 1.31 -4.63 -12.11
CA ARG A 14 0.47 -5.53 -12.92
C ARG A 14 -0.31 -6.51 -12.06
N LEU A 15 0.33 -7.09 -11.04
CA LEU A 15 -0.33 -8.02 -10.10
C LEU A 15 -1.39 -7.30 -9.26
N ASN A 16 -1.15 -6.06 -8.84
CA ASN A 16 -2.12 -5.24 -8.11
C ASN A 16 -3.34 -4.86 -8.98
N MET A 17 -3.15 -4.70 -10.29
CA MET A 17 -4.22 -4.45 -11.26
C MET A 17 -4.96 -5.72 -11.69
N ALA A 18 -4.43 -6.91 -11.40
CA ALA A 18 -5.03 -8.18 -11.80
C ALA A 18 -6.28 -8.50 -10.98
N GLN A 19 -7.37 -8.84 -11.68
CA GLN A 19 -8.64 -9.10 -11.02
C GLN A 19 -8.56 -10.33 -10.09
N GLY A 20 -8.96 -10.14 -8.83
CA GLY A 20 -9.00 -11.22 -7.84
C GLY A 20 -7.65 -11.55 -7.21
N VAL A 21 -6.61 -10.77 -7.50
CA VAL A 21 -5.30 -10.83 -6.84
C VAL A 21 -5.25 -9.75 -5.75
N GLY A 22 -5.29 -10.18 -4.49
CA GLY A 22 -4.99 -9.34 -3.34
C GLY A 22 -3.56 -9.57 -2.83
N ALA A 23 -3.16 -8.83 -1.79
CA ALA A 23 -1.82 -8.90 -1.24
C ALA A 23 -1.41 -10.32 -0.77
N ILE A 24 -2.28 -11.03 -0.04
CA ILE A 24 -2.05 -12.45 0.32
C ILE A 24 -1.75 -13.34 -0.89
N LYS A 25 -2.58 -13.26 -1.94
CA LYS A 25 -2.44 -14.12 -3.14
C LYS A 25 -1.19 -13.78 -3.93
N CYS A 26 -0.89 -12.49 -4.08
CA CYS A 26 0.33 -12.04 -4.71
C CYS A 26 1.55 -12.57 -3.96
N ARG A 27 1.58 -12.48 -2.62
CA ARG A 27 2.67 -13.05 -1.82
C ARG A 27 2.84 -14.55 -2.05
N LYS A 28 1.76 -15.33 -2.02
CA LYS A 28 1.81 -16.78 -2.30
C LYS A 28 2.40 -17.08 -3.68
N LEU A 29 2.03 -16.30 -4.69
CA LEU A 29 2.55 -16.43 -6.04
C LEU A 29 4.05 -16.11 -6.07
N VAL A 30 4.46 -14.99 -5.47
CA VAL A 30 5.87 -14.55 -5.42
C VAL A 30 6.72 -15.55 -4.63
N GLU A 31 6.23 -16.07 -3.50
CA GLU A 31 6.91 -17.11 -2.72
C GLU A 31 7.05 -18.43 -3.49
N HIS A 32 6.03 -18.80 -4.27
CA HIS A 32 6.04 -20.03 -5.07
C HIS A 32 6.96 -19.94 -6.31
N PHE A 33 6.92 -18.82 -7.03
CA PHE A 33 7.67 -18.63 -8.27
C PHE A 33 9.02 -17.92 -8.08
N GLY A 34 9.30 -17.40 -6.88
CA GLY A 34 10.56 -16.77 -6.48
C GLY A 34 10.62 -15.25 -6.67
N SER A 35 9.89 -14.69 -7.65
CA SER A 35 9.85 -13.24 -7.88
C SER A 35 8.53 -12.80 -8.56
N PRO A 36 8.14 -11.51 -8.46
CA PRO A 36 6.96 -10.99 -9.16
C PRO A 36 7.02 -11.16 -10.68
N GLU A 37 8.19 -10.98 -11.29
CA GLU A 37 8.41 -11.16 -12.73
C GLU A 37 8.20 -12.62 -13.15
N ALA A 38 8.68 -13.56 -12.33
CA ALA A 38 8.55 -14.99 -12.59
C ALA A 38 7.08 -15.45 -12.65
N VAL A 39 6.17 -14.78 -11.91
CA VAL A 39 4.73 -15.05 -11.96
C VAL A 39 4.18 -14.86 -13.39
N PHE A 40 4.64 -13.85 -14.13
CA PHE A 40 4.20 -13.62 -15.51
C PHE A 40 4.86 -14.54 -16.54
N GLY A 41 5.96 -15.19 -16.17
CA GLY A 41 6.58 -16.27 -16.95
C GLY A 41 5.81 -17.60 -16.85
N ALA A 42 5.02 -17.81 -15.81
CA ALA A 42 4.26 -19.03 -15.59
C ALA A 42 3.05 -19.15 -16.53
N SER A 43 2.73 -20.39 -16.92
CA SER A 43 1.49 -20.71 -17.64
C SER A 43 0.27 -20.58 -16.74
N GLU A 44 -0.92 -20.44 -17.34
CA GLU A 44 -2.17 -20.39 -16.58
C GLU A 44 -2.39 -21.66 -15.73
N SER A 45 -2.00 -22.83 -16.25
CA SER A 45 -2.06 -24.09 -15.51
C SER A 45 -1.12 -24.11 -14.31
N GLN A 46 0.11 -23.60 -14.45
CA GLN A 46 1.06 -23.50 -13.35
C GLN A 46 0.56 -22.53 -12.28
N LEU A 47 0.01 -21.38 -12.68
CA LEU A 47 -0.61 -20.42 -11.76
C LEU A 47 -1.76 -21.05 -10.98
N ALA A 48 -2.62 -21.82 -11.65
CA ALA A 48 -3.76 -22.48 -11.04
C ALA A 48 -3.39 -23.63 -10.06
N CYS A 49 -2.14 -24.10 -10.08
CA CYS A 49 -1.63 -25.09 -9.12
C CYS A 49 -1.26 -24.46 -7.76
N VAL A 50 -1.12 -23.14 -7.69
CA VAL A 50 -0.81 -22.46 -6.42
C VAL A 50 -2.06 -22.43 -5.54
N SER A 51 -1.90 -22.76 -4.26
CA SER A 51 -2.99 -22.78 -3.28
C SER A 51 -3.76 -21.44 -3.27
N ASP A 52 -5.10 -21.52 -3.31
CA ASP A 52 -6.05 -20.41 -3.39
C ASP A 52 -6.00 -19.56 -4.68
N ILE A 53 -5.19 -19.97 -5.66
CA ILE A 53 -5.16 -19.41 -7.01
C ILE A 53 -5.98 -20.34 -7.90
N GLY A 54 -7.28 -20.09 -7.98
CA GLY A 54 -8.16 -20.83 -8.90
C GLY A 54 -7.99 -20.37 -10.36
N PRO A 55 -8.58 -21.10 -11.33
CA PRO A 55 -8.49 -20.78 -12.77
C PRO A 55 -8.88 -19.34 -13.11
N ARG A 56 -9.90 -18.80 -12.43
CA ARG A 56 -10.35 -17.42 -12.62
C ARG A 56 -9.27 -16.39 -12.27
N VAL A 57 -8.50 -16.63 -11.20
CA VAL A 57 -7.42 -15.72 -10.77
C VAL A 57 -6.24 -15.87 -11.72
N ALA A 58 -5.88 -17.09 -12.09
CA ALA A 58 -4.84 -17.36 -13.07
C ALA A 58 -5.11 -16.65 -14.41
N TYR A 59 -6.34 -16.75 -14.92
CA TYR A 59 -6.80 -15.99 -16.10
C TYR A 59 -6.65 -14.48 -15.90
N GLY A 60 -7.10 -13.94 -14.75
CA GLY A 60 -6.98 -12.51 -14.43
C GLY A 60 -5.53 -12.01 -14.42
N ILE A 61 -4.58 -12.81 -13.95
CA ILE A 61 -3.14 -12.51 -13.99
C ILE A 61 -2.65 -12.48 -15.44
N ARG A 62 -3.02 -13.47 -16.27
CA ARG A 62 -2.62 -13.53 -17.68
C ARG A 62 -3.19 -12.37 -18.49
N GLU A 63 -4.42 -11.97 -18.21
CA GLU A 63 -5.03 -10.80 -18.85
C GLU A 63 -4.34 -9.50 -18.42
N ALA A 64 -4.07 -9.31 -17.13
CA ALA A 64 -3.30 -8.15 -16.65
C ALA A 64 -1.89 -8.09 -17.25
N ALA A 65 -1.25 -9.23 -17.52
CA ALA A 65 0.03 -9.28 -18.22
C ALA A 65 -0.03 -8.64 -19.62
N ARG A 66 -1.18 -8.73 -20.29
CA ARG A 66 -1.40 -8.22 -21.66
C ARG A 66 -1.95 -6.81 -21.69
N SER A 67 -2.89 -6.49 -20.80
CA SER A 67 -3.75 -5.31 -20.90
C SER A 67 -3.53 -4.26 -19.81
N ALA A 68 -2.81 -4.57 -18.73
CA ALA A 68 -2.57 -3.59 -17.67
C ALA A 68 -1.67 -2.45 -18.19
N ASP A 69 -2.19 -1.24 -18.12
CA ASP A 69 -1.51 -0.01 -18.52
C ASP A 69 -0.72 0.58 -17.34
N VAL A 70 0.41 -0.05 -17.05
CA VAL A 70 1.33 0.36 -15.99
C VAL A 70 2.01 1.69 -16.29
N GLU A 71 2.24 1.98 -17.58
CA GLU A 71 2.90 3.22 -17.99
C GLU A 71 2.02 4.45 -17.68
N SER A 72 0.72 4.38 -17.96
CA SER A 72 -0.21 5.45 -17.61
C SER A 72 -0.34 5.63 -16.09
N GLU A 73 -0.34 4.53 -15.32
CA GLU A 73 -0.39 4.59 -13.86
C GLU A 73 0.85 5.28 -13.27
N LEU A 74 2.05 4.92 -13.76
CA LEU A 74 3.31 5.55 -13.36
C LEU A 74 3.35 7.03 -13.73
N LYS A 75 2.92 7.39 -14.95
CA LYS A 75 2.83 8.79 -15.40
C LYS A 75 1.85 9.59 -14.55
N LEU A 76 0.69 9.02 -14.22
CA LEU A 76 -0.30 9.68 -13.37
C LEU A 76 0.24 9.91 -11.96
N ALA A 77 0.93 8.93 -11.39
CA ALA A 77 1.59 9.07 -10.10
C ALA A 77 2.64 10.18 -10.12
N GLU A 78 3.49 10.21 -11.15
CA GLU A 78 4.49 11.26 -11.35
C GLU A 78 3.85 12.66 -11.47
N GLN A 79 2.82 12.80 -12.31
CA GLN A 79 2.08 14.05 -12.49
C GLN A 79 1.50 14.61 -11.18
N HIS A 80 1.09 13.73 -10.26
CA HIS A 80 0.54 14.13 -8.96
C HIS A 80 1.55 14.17 -7.82
N GLN A 81 2.84 13.98 -8.12
CA GLN A 81 3.94 13.90 -7.14
C GLN A 81 3.69 12.80 -6.09
N VAL A 82 3.22 11.65 -6.57
CA VAL A 82 2.97 10.45 -5.79
C VAL A 82 4.06 9.44 -6.09
N ARG A 83 4.69 8.91 -5.04
CA ARG A 83 5.63 7.80 -5.15
C ARG A 83 4.90 6.50 -4.91
N ILE A 84 5.14 5.50 -5.76
CA ILE A 84 4.64 4.14 -5.58
C ILE A 84 5.72 3.34 -4.88
N VAL A 85 5.47 2.92 -3.65
CA VAL A 85 6.43 2.24 -2.78
C VAL A 85 6.02 0.77 -2.63
N PRO A 86 6.74 -0.19 -3.23
CA PRO A 86 6.44 -1.60 -3.05
C PRO A 86 6.77 -2.09 -1.64
N TYR A 87 6.12 -3.16 -1.18
CA TYR A 87 6.35 -3.73 0.16
C TYR A 87 7.79 -4.21 0.38
N THR A 88 8.54 -4.48 -0.68
CA THR A 88 9.96 -4.85 -0.67
C THR A 88 10.90 -3.65 -0.55
N ASP A 89 10.41 -2.42 -0.77
CA ASP A 89 11.22 -1.20 -0.70
C ASP A 89 11.68 -0.90 0.74
N PRO A 90 12.97 -0.56 0.98
CA PRO A 90 13.48 -0.24 2.31
C PRO A 90 12.71 0.88 3.04
N SER A 91 12.13 1.84 2.30
CA SER A 91 11.36 2.96 2.85
C SER A 91 9.93 2.60 3.26
N TYR A 92 9.44 1.40 2.92
CA TYR A 92 8.11 0.95 3.30
C TYR A 92 7.98 0.87 4.84
N PRO A 93 6.91 1.40 5.45
CA PRO A 93 6.79 1.47 6.91
C PRO A 93 6.88 0.10 7.59
N ARG A 94 7.87 -0.07 8.47
CA ARG A 94 8.16 -1.37 9.12
C ARG A 94 6.97 -1.92 9.89
N ASN A 95 6.26 -1.07 10.63
CA ASN A 95 5.07 -1.47 11.40
C ASN A 95 3.96 -1.99 10.48
N LEU A 96 3.78 -1.37 9.30
CA LEU A 96 2.79 -1.82 8.33
C LEU A 96 3.23 -3.13 7.68
N ARG A 97 4.51 -3.30 7.33
CA ARG A 97 5.04 -4.54 6.74
C ARG A 97 4.78 -5.77 7.63
N SER A 98 4.77 -5.58 8.94
CA SER A 98 4.59 -6.64 9.94
C SER A 98 3.13 -7.08 10.16
N VAL A 99 2.14 -6.42 9.56
CA VAL A 99 0.73 -6.87 9.68
C VAL A 99 0.50 -8.15 8.87
N TYR A 100 -0.63 -8.83 9.12
CA TYR A 100 -0.94 -10.10 8.44
C TYR A 100 -1.03 -9.96 6.91
N ASP A 101 -1.68 -8.89 6.44
CA ASP A 101 -1.91 -8.63 5.02
C ASP A 101 -1.48 -7.18 4.65
N PRO A 102 -0.17 -6.89 4.61
CA PRO A 102 0.31 -5.56 4.26
C PRO A 102 0.03 -5.28 2.77
N PRO A 103 -0.39 -4.06 2.42
CA PRO A 103 -0.57 -3.67 1.03
C PRO A 103 0.69 -3.92 0.19
N LEU A 104 0.52 -4.45 -1.03
CA LEU A 104 1.63 -4.70 -1.96
C LEU A 104 2.37 -3.42 -2.34
N LEU A 105 1.61 -2.34 -2.51
CA LEU A 105 2.06 -1.05 -2.97
C LEU A 105 1.43 0.02 -2.08
N LEU A 106 2.20 1.06 -1.76
CA LEU A 106 1.70 2.30 -1.18
C LEU A 106 1.84 3.43 -2.17
N TYR A 107 0.78 4.19 -2.36
CA TYR A 107 0.80 5.44 -3.11
C TYR A 107 1.00 6.58 -2.12
N VAL A 108 2.21 7.12 -2.08
CA VAL A 108 2.66 8.07 -1.07
C VAL A 108 2.75 9.45 -1.69
N LYS A 109 1.93 10.38 -1.19
CA LYS A 109 2.09 11.81 -1.45
C LYS A 109 2.79 12.47 -0.27
N GLY A 110 4.00 12.98 -0.49
CA GLY A 110 4.87 13.51 0.55
C GLY A 110 6.02 12.57 0.92
N GLU A 111 6.44 12.59 2.18
CA GLU A 111 7.63 11.88 2.65
C GLU A 111 7.29 10.87 3.74
N LEU A 112 7.87 9.66 3.63
CA LEU A 112 7.94 8.68 4.71
C LEU A 112 9.30 8.82 5.38
N LYS A 113 9.32 8.97 6.70
CA LYS A 113 10.54 9.14 7.49
C LYS A 113 10.73 7.93 8.40
N ASP A 114 11.98 7.58 8.69
CA ASP A 114 12.27 6.50 9.64
C ASP A 114 11.69 6.78 11.04
N THR A 115 11.59 8.06 11.42
CA THR A 115 10.95 8.50 12.67
C THR A 115 9.46 8.17 12.74
N ASP A 116 8.79 7.96 11.60
CA ASP A 116 7.38 7.57 11.55
C ASP A 116 7.14 6.15 12.08
N ALA A 117 8.20 5.38 12.31
CA ALA A 117 8.10 4.11 13.03
C ALA A 117 7.59 4.28 14.47
N LEU A 118 7.85 5.44 15.09
CA LEU A 118 7.26 5.82 16.37
C LEU A 118 5.92 6.53 16.12
N ALA A 119 4.88 5.77 15.80
CA ALA A 119 3.57 6.31 15.47
C ALA A 119 2.48 5.98 16.49
N MET A 120 1.47 6.85 16.57
CA MET A 120 0.25 6.64 17.33
C MET A 120 -0.97 6.85 16.44
N ALA A 121 -1.84 5.84 16.37
CA ALA A 121 -3.11 5.98 15.68
C ALA A 121 -4.14 6.64 16.60
N ILE A 122 -4.77 7.73 16.15
CA ILE A 122 -5.89 8.37 16.84
C ILE A 122 -7.12 8.28 15.93
N VAL A 123 -8.15 7.58 16.39
CA VAL A 123 -9.39 7.35 15.65
C VAL A 123 -10.60 7.65 16.53
N GLY A 124 -11.74 7.98 15.92
CA GLY A 124 -12.98 8.10 16.68
C GLY A 124 -14.18 8.56 15.86
N SER A 125 -15.19 9.07 16.56
CA SER A 125 -16.49 9.42 15.94
C SER A 125 -16.37 10.49 14.86
N ARG A 126 -17.04 10.25 13.72
CA ARG A 126 -17.24 11.25 12.66
C ARG A 126 -18.13 12.42 13.09
N ARG A 127 -18.95 12.21 14.13
CA ARG A 127 -19.84 13.19 14.76
C ARG A 127 -19.41 13.40 16.22
N ALA A 128 -18.16 13.80 16.41
CA ALA A 128 -17.62 14.05 17.74
C ALA A 128 -18.19 15.33 18.36
N SER A 129 -18.43 15.30 19.67
CA SER A 129 -18.77 16.50 20.44
C SER A 129 -17.61 17.50 20.43
N PHE A 130 -17.89 18.76 20.76
CA PHE A 130 -16.84 19.78 20.90
C PHE A 130 -15.75 19.35 21.90
N TYR A 131 -16.15 18.80 23.04
CA TYR A 131 -15.23 18.24 24.03
C TYR A 131 -14.35 17.13 23.44
N GLY A 132 -14.96 16.17 22.71
CA GLY A 132 -14.21 15.07 22.10
C GLY A 132 -13.17 15.54 21.08
N GLN A 133 -13.53 16.53 20.25
CA GLN A 133 -12.58 17.14 19.30
C GLN A 133 -11.44 17.86 20.02
N SER A 134 -11.76 18.66 21.06
CA SER A 134 -10.75 19.36 21.86
C SER A 134 -9.77 18.40 22.54
N GLN A 135 -10.28 17.30 23.10
CA GLN A 135 -9.43 16.28 23.72
C GLN A 135 -8.55 15.55 22.71
N ALA A 136 -9.06 15.19 21.54
CA ALA A 136 -8.28 14.56 20.48
C ALA A 136 -7.16 15.48 19.98
N GLU A 137 -7.46 16.76 19.78
CA GLU A 137 -6.49 17.77 19.36
C GLU A 137 -5.38 17.97 20.40
N ARG A 138 -5.77 18.09 21.68
CA ARG A 138 -4.80 18.22 22.80
C ARG A 138 -3.92 16.99 22.94
N LEU A 139 -4.49 15.80 22.83
CA LEU A 139 -3.75 14.54 22.92
C LEU A 139 -2.75 14.41 21.75
N ALA A 140 -3.20 14.67 20.52
CA ALA A 140 -2.35 14.61 19.34
C ALA A 140 -1.19 15.61 19.40
N SER A 141 -1.44 16.84 19.83
CA SER A 141 -0.39 17.86 19.99
C SER A 141 0.65 17.46 21.05
N GLY A 142 0.22 16.94 22.20
CA GLY A 142 1.16 16.47 23.23
C GLY A 142 2.02 15.29 22.76
N LEU A 143 1.43 14.34 22.04
CA LEU A 143 2.15 13.19 21.48
C LEU A 143 3.11 13.60 20.36
N ALA A 144 2.68 14.48 19.44
CA ALA A 144 3.54 15.00 18.38
C ALA A 144 4.73 15.78 18.96
N THR A 145 4.50 16.61 19.98
CA THR A 145 5.57 17.30 20.73
C THR A 145 6.55 16.32 21.38
N ALA A 146 6.08 15.16 21.82
CA ALA A 146 6.91 14.09 22.37
C ALA A 146 7.61 13.23 21.29
N GLY A 147 7.44 13.57 20.00
CA GLY A 147 8.11 12.89 18.87
C GLY A 147 7.31 11.75 18.22
N PHE A 148 6.03 11.57 18.56
CA PHE A 148 5.20 10.56 17.90
C PHE A 148 4.61 11.08 16.58
N CYS A 149 4.69 10.27 15.52
CA CYS A 149 3.94 10.49 14.29
C CYS A 149 2.45 10.15 14.50
N ILE A 150 1.54 11.09 14.24
CA ILE A 150 0.10 10.86 14.40
C ILE A 150 -0.50 10.34 13.10
N ILE A 151 -1.06 9.13 13.16
CA ILE A 151 -1.73 8.46 12.04
C ILE A 151 -3.25 8.50 12.25
N SER A 152 -4.01 8.88 11.22
CA SER A 152 -5.47 8.86 11.25
C SER A 152 -6.06 8.78 9.84
N GLY A 153 -7.38 8.62 9.71
CA GLY A 153 -8.08 8.33 8.46
C GLY A 153 -8.59 9.54 7.68
N LEU A 154 -8.17 10.76 8.03
CA LEU A 154 -8.66 12.03 7.45
C LEU A 154 -10.19 12.22 7.49
N ALA A 155 -10.92 11.46 8.33
CA ALA A 155 -12.35 11.62 8.48
C ALA A 155 -12.71 12.93 9.21
N ARG A 156 -13.96 13.37 9.09
CA ARG A 156 -14.51 14.43 9.95
C ARG A 156 -14.47 13.99 11.42
N GLY A 157 -14.55 14.94 12.35
CA GLY A 157 -14.60 14.65 13.78
C GLY A 157 -13.23 14.42 14.39
N ILE A 158 -13.02 13.27 15.06
CA ILE A 158 -11.81 12.98 15.82
C ILE A 158 -10.55 12.97 14.93
N ASP A 159 -10.57 12.30 13.78
CA ASP A 159 -9.42 12.20 12.87
C ASP A 159 -8.90 13.58 12.43
N ALA A 160 -9.80 14.46 11.97
CA ALA A 160 -9.45 15.82 11.59
C ALA A 160 -8.89 16.64 12.76
N ALA A 161 -9.41 16.45 13.98
CA ALA A 161 -8.90 17.12 15.17
C ALA A 161 -7.50 16.61 15.57
N ALA A 162 -7.27 15.31 15.45
CA ALA A 162 -5.96 14.69 15.70
C ALA A 162 -4.91 15.23 14.72
N HIS A 163 -5.21 15.26 13.42
CA HIS A 163 -4.31 15.83 12.42
C HIS A 163 -4.00 17.31 12.68
N ARG A 164 -5.01 18.13 13.02
CA ARG A 164 -4.77 19.53 13.39
C ARG A 164 -3.88 19.66 14.61
N GLY A 165 -4.11 18.84 15.64
CA GLY A 165 -3.30 18.86 16.87
C GLY A 165 -1.84 18.50 16.60
N ALA A 166 -1.59 17.52 15.73
CA ALA A 166 -0.24 17.06 15.38
C ALA A 166 0.60 18.09 14.61
N LEU A 167 -0.03 19.10 14.01
CA LEU A 167 0.64 20.15 13.23
C LEU A 167 0.90 21.44 14.04
N LYS A 168 0.53 21.46 15.32
CA LYS A 168 0.81 22.58 16.23
C LYS A 168 2.14 22.37 16.93
#